data_AF-A0A2N2K5M7-F1
#
_entry.id   AF-A0A2N2K5M7-F1
#
_cell.length_a   1.000
_cell.length_b   1.000
_cell.length_c   1.000
_cell.angle_alpha   90.00
_cell.angle_beta   90.00
_cell.angle_gamma   90.00
#
_symmetry.space_group_name_H-M   'P 1'
#
loop_
_entity.id
_entity.type
_entity.pdbx_description
1 polymer ?
#
loop_
_entity_poly.entity_id
_entity_poly.type
_entity_poly.pdbx_seq_one_letter_code
_entity_poly.pdbx_strand_id
1 'polypeptide(L)'
;MMTTIFLILFHVSVLFMAAACWRADSGNRLVFTPFLIYMIVDFSFSWNTWLLFLETDVSVSEYAVVVSLAATLCFCVGFLFASKYIRDVLGAKVAGFQLQQYALRPFADHGSRLRYGAVFAVLAVIGVACGTHYYQGYPPTVQAIARLAVEQQLQQDVHKEIHDIVVLGRRDLTKSHVFGGEYRGQGIVRGFMIGAWAYGLVLGLTLSAIDGSRRWWLLVFLFSVGAFYYVAGTGERSRFVWVLVMGLIGLSFATRLNLKKLVFVGAIALSFLVIMTIFLKRYEPVEREGDLIFNVLAGVGDRIASGNKINNVRIMNFLEDKTLEHTYGRTHLREMMNVLPGIQELPLGHRLGEIIRPGKTTFYNGTYLGTVYIDFGLPGVIAVFLLLGALVRVAFHFLIRMPKRAENLAFMSFAFYNLGKMGLEGGIVSLASGMIPAVVIHLITKATLHLLTLQQSRMV
;
A
#
# COMPACT_ATOMS: atom_id res chain seq x y z
N MET A 1 34.83 -11.73 -10.78
CA MET A 1 35.20 -11.73 -9.34
C MET A 1 35.18 -10.33 -8.73
N MET A 2 35.92 -9.34 -9.29
CA MET A 2 35.92 -7.97 -8.75
C MET A 2 34.53 -7.32 -8.72
N THR A 3 33.73 -7.43 -9.78
CA THR A 3 32.39 -6.82 -9.82
C THR A 3 31.43 -7.44 -8.80
N THR A 4 31.47 -8.76 -8.62
CA THR A 4 30.69 -9.46 -7.59
C THR A 4 31.03 -8.99 -6.19
N ILE A 5 32.32 -8.86 -5.86
CA ILE A 5 32.77 -8.36 -4.55
C ILE A 5 32.28 -6.91 -4.35
N PHE A 6 32.40 -6.07 -5.38
CA PHE A 6 31.90 -4.69 -5.33
C PHE A 6 30.38 -4.64 -5.05
N LEU A 7 29.57 -5.43 -5.76
CA LEU A 7 28.12 -5.48 -5.55
C LEU A 7 27.74 -5.94 -4.15
N ILE A 8 28.45 -6.93 -3.60
CA ILE A 8 28.25 -7.40 -2.22
C ILE A 8 28.56 -6.29 -1.22
N LEU A 9 29.72 -5.64 -1.35
CA LEU A 9 30.12 -4.55 -0.45
C LEU A 9 29.16 -3.37 -0.54
N PHE A 10 28.70 -3.02 -1.75
CA PHE A 10 27.73 -1.96 -1.96
C PHE A 10 26.38 -2.31 -1.32
N HIS A 11 25.89 -3.53 -1.51
CA HIS A 11 24.66 -4.02 -0.89
C HIS A 11 24.72 -3.98 0.64
N VAL A 12 25.79 -4.49 1.25
CA VAL A 12 26.00 -4.47 2.70
C VAL A 12 26.05 -3.02 3.23
N SER A 13 26.68 -2.11 2.50
CA SER A 13 26.75 -0.70 2.87
C SER A 13 25.37 -0.03 2.85
N VAL A 14 24.56 -0.31 1.83
CA VAL A 14 23.18 0.20 1.73
C VAL A 14 22.30 -0.37 2.86
N LEU A 15 22.42 -1.67 3.16
CA LEU A 15 21.73 -2.29 4.30
C LEU A 15 22.10 -1.63 5.63
N PHE A 16 23.39 -1.40 5.86
CA PHE A 16 23.87 -0.75 7.07
C PHE A 16 23.31 0.68 7.18
N MET A 17 23.32 1.43 6.08
CA MET A 17 22.77 2.80 6.03
C MET A 17 21.26 2.80 6.33
N ALA A 18 20.49 1.89 5.72
CA ALA A 18 19.06 1.75 5.96
C ALA A 18 18.77 1.39 7.42
N ALA A 19 19.53 0.45 7.99
CA ALA A 19 19.42 0.08 9.40
C ALA A 19 19.77 1.26 10.33
N ALA A 20 20.81 2.03 10.02
CA ALA A 20 21.19 3.22 10.79
C ALA A 20 20.09 4.30 10.75
N CYS A 21 19.53 4.58 9.57
CA CYS A 21 18.40 5.49 9.40
C CYS A 21 17.17 5.04 10.21
N TRP A 22 16.82 3.74 10.13
CA TRP A 22 15.72 3.19 10.91
C TRP A 22 15.95 3.31 12.43
N ARG A 23 17.17 3.03 12.92
CA ARG A 23 17.50 3.19 14.34
C ARG A 23 17.38 4.64 14.80
N ALA A 24 17.85 5.59 13.98
CA ALA A 24 17.74 7.03 14.26
C ALA A 24 16.29 7.52 14.25
N ASP A 25 15.46 6.98 13.37
CA ASP A 25 14.05 7.35 13.21
C ASP A 25 13.15 6.75 14.31
N SER A 26 13.36 5.47 14.62
CA SER A 26 12.53 4.71 15.57
C SER A 26 12.98 4.82 17.02
N GLY A 27 14.21 5.27 17.28
CA GLY A 27 14.81 5.23 18.61
C GLY A 27 14.96 3.81 19.16
N ASN A 28 15.28 2.84 18.27
CA ASN A 28 15.34 1.40 18.56
C ASN A 28 14.01 0.77 19.01
N ARG A 29 12.87 1.39 18.69
CA ARG A 29 11.55 0.85 19.00
C ARG A 29 10.94 0.22 17.76
N LEU A 30 10.19 -0.86 17.96
CA LEU A 30 9.45 -1.50 16.87
C LEU A 30 8.15 -0.72 16.59
N VAL A 31 8.29 0.39 15.86
CA VAL A 31 7.19 1.26 15.42
C VAL A 31 7.26 1.36 13.90
N PHE A 32 6.11 1.24 13.24
CA PHE A 32 6.02 1.35 11.79
C PHE A 32 6.01 2.82 11.37
N THR A 33 7.19 3.44 11.41
CA THR A 33 7.41 4.78 10.88
C THR A 33 7.31 4.76 9.34
N PRO A 34 7.05 5.91 8.69
CA PRO A 34 6.97 5.94 7.23
C PRO A 34 8.28 5.53 6.56
N PHE A 35 9.44 5.79 7.20
CA PHE A 35 10.73 5.27 6.75
C PHE A 35 10.75 3.74 6.75
N LEU A 36 10.39 3.11 7.88
CA LEU A 36 10.40 1.65 7.98
C LEU A 36 9.45 0.99 6.97
N ILE A 37 8.23 1.53 6.81
CA ILE A 37 7.26 1.01 5.85
C ILE A 37 7.81 1.15 4.43
N TYR A 38 8.38 2.31 4.08
CA TYR A 38 9.01 2.52 2.78
C TYR A 38 10.09 1.48 2.52
N MET A 39 11.02 1.29 3.46
CA MET A 39 12.11 0.33 3.30
C MET A 39 11.60 -1.11 3.16
N ILE A 40 10.58 -1.52 3.93
CA ILE A 40 9.97 -2.84 3.80
C ILE A 40 9.37 -3.02 2.40
N VAL A 41 8.64 -2.03 1.90
CA VAL A 41 8.03 -2.05 0.57
C VAL A 41 9.10 -2.08 -0.53
N ASP A 42 10.11 -1.21 -0.45
CA ASP A 42 11.18 -1.09 -1.43
C ASP A 42 12.03 -2.37 -1.50
N PHE A 43 12.41 -2.92 -0.33
CA PHE A 43 13.14 -4.18 -0.22
C PHE A 43 12.35 -5.37 -0.77
N SER A 44 11.04 -5.37 -0.55
CA SER A 44 10.17 -6.43 -1.07
C SER A 44 10.04 -6.32 -2.59
N PHE A 45 9.72 -5.14 -3.12
CA PHE A 45 9.19 -5.01 -4.47
C PHE A 45 10.11 -4.37 -5.50
N SER A 46 11.05 -3.51 -5.09
CA SER A 46 11.94 -2.76 -6.01
C SER A 46 13.37 -3.30 -6.04
N TRP A 47 13.79 -4.01 -4.99
CA TRP A 47 15.18 -4.39 -4.83
C TRP A 47 15.60 -5.51 -5.77
N ASN A 48 16.32 -5.17 -6.83
CA ASN A 48 16.69 -6.10 -7.91
C ASN A 48 17.72 -7.16 -7.49
N THR A 49 18.45 -6.97 -6.37
CA THR A 49 19.47 -7.93 -5.90
C THR A 49 18.91 -9.34 -5.70
N TRP A 50 17.62 -9.47 -5.33
CA TRP A 50 16.95 -10.77 -5.20
C TRP A 50 16.91 -11.56 -6.51
N LEU A 51 16.84 -10.88 -7.65
CA LEU A 51 16.76 -11.53 -8.96
C LEU A 51 18.07 -12.23 -9.35
N LEU A 52 19.20 -11.85 -8.77
CA LEU A 52 20.48 -12.53 -9.01
C LEU A 52 20.49 -13.98 -8.51
N PHE A 53 19.57 -14.32 -7.61
CA PHE A 53 19.46 -15.65 -7.01
C PHE A 53 18.31 -16.47 -7.58
N LEU A 54 17.65 -15.97 -8.64
CA LEU A 54 16.50 -16.61 -9.25
C LEU A 54 16.76 -16.85 -10.73
N GLU A 55 16.33 -17.99 -11.24
CA GLU A 55 16.22 -18.19 -12.68
C GLU A 55 15.10 -17.29 -13.20
N THR A 56 15.45 -16.38 -14.10
CA THR A 56 14.53 -15.40 -14.67
C THR A 56 14.59 -15.45 -16.18
N ASP A 57 13.50 -15.05 -16.84
CA ASP A 57 13.39 -15.01 -18.30
C ASP A 57 14.12 -13.80 -18.91
N VAL A 58 14.83 -13.02 -18.11
CA VAL A 58 15.47 -11.77 -18.50
C VAL A 58 16.86 -11.71 -17.89
N SER A 59 17.87 -11.35 -18.68
CA SER A 59 19.22 -11.11 -18.17
C SER A 59 19.22 -9.93 -17.18
N VAL A 60 19.56 -10.20 -15.93
CA VAL A 60 19.72 -9.17 -14.89
C VAL A 60 21.14 -8.61 -14.98
N SER A 61 21.29 -7.42 -15.57
CA SER A 61 22.58 -6.76 -15.65
C SER A 61 23.06 -6.27 -14.28
N GLU A 62 24.38 -6.26 -14.08
CA GLU A 62 25.00 -5.68 -12.87
C GLU A 62 24.58 -4.22 -12.70
N TYR A 63 24.40 -3.50 -13.80
CA TYR A 63 23.91 -2.12 -13.84
C TYR A 63 22.51 -2.00 -13.22
N ALA A 64 21.56 -2.87 -13.57
CA ALA A 64 20.21 -2.84 -12.99
C ALA A 64 20.20 -3.03 -11.47
N VAL A 65 21.16 -3.79 -10.94
CA VAL A 65 21.37 -3.96 -9.49
C VAL A 65 21.92 -2.67 -8.88
N VAL A 66 22.94 -2.07 -9.50
CA VAL A 66 23.52 -0.79 -9.06
C VAL A 66 22.47 0.32 -9.03
N VAL A 67 21.62 0.43 -10.07
CA VAL A 67 20.54 1.44 -10.11
C VAL A 67 19.57 1.27 -8.93
N SER A 68 19.18 0.03 -8.61
CA SER A 68 18.29 -0.23 -7.45
C SER A 68 18.94 0.13 -6.11
N LEU A 69 20.22 -0.23 -5.93
CA LEU A 69 20.98 0.10 -4.72
C LEU A 69 21.23 1.61 -4.58
N ALA A 70 21.50 2.30 -5.70
CA ALA A 70 21.66 3.75 -5.73
C ALA A 70 20.35 4.46 -5.34
N ALA A 71 19.19 3.99 -5.81
CA ALA A 71 17.89 4.54 -5.45
C ALA A 71 17.68 4.48 -3.92
N THR A 72 17.90 3.32 -3.30
CA THR A 72 17.78 3.15 -1.84
C THR A 72 18.82 3.99 -1.08
N LEU A 73 20.06 4.07 -1.56
CA LEU A 73 21.08 4.91 -0.95
C LEU A 73 20.67 6.39 -0.98
N CYS A 74 20.25 6.90 -2.14
CA CYS A 74 19.80 8.28 -2.30
C CYS A 74 18.60 8.59 -1.42
N PHE A 75 17.65 7.66 -1.28
CA PHE A 75 16.55 7.78 -0.33
C PHE A 75 17.04 7.92 1.12
N CYS A 76 17.96 7.08 1.56
CA CYS A 76 18.53 7.18 2.91
C CYS A 76 19.28 8.50 3.12
N VAL A 77 20.08 8.93 2.14
CA VAL A 77 20.82 10.21 2.19
C VAL A 77 19.86 11.39 2.27
N GLY A 78 18.80 11.41 1.45
CA GLY A 78 17.77 12.45 1.50
C GLY A 78 17.05 12.51 2.84
N PHE A 79 16.74 11.34 3.41
CA PHE A 79 16.14 11.23 4.75
C PHE A 79 17.06 11.79 5.86
N LEU A 80 18.36 11.45 5.82
CA LEU A 80 19.35 11.95 6.77
C LEU A 80 19.59 13.45 6.62
N PHE A 81 19.67 13.94 5.38
CA PHE A 81 19.81 15.36 5.07
C PHE A 81 18.63 16.16 5.65
N ALA A 82 17.40 15.75 5.37
CA ALA A 82 16.22 16.40 5.94
C ALA A 82 16.17 16.29 7.46
N SER A 83 16.63 15.16 8.03
CA SER A 83 16.72 14.98 9.49
C SER A 83 17.68 15.98 10.13
N LYS A 84 18.85 16.17 9.52
CA LYS A 84 19.85 17.16 9.95
C LYS A 84 19.31 18.58 9.79
N TYR A 85 18.73 18.91 8.64
CA TYR A 85 18.12 20.22 8.39
C TYR A 85 17.05 20.59 9.41
N ILE A 86 16.10 19.68 9.67
CA ILE A 86 15.02 19.88 10.67
C ILE A 86 15.59 20.09 12.08
N ARG A 87 16.70 19.42 12.42
CA ARG A 87 17.35 19.58 13.72
C ARG A 87 18.09 20.92 13.82
N ASP A 88 18.96 21.19 12.85
CA ASP A 88 19.91 22.30 12.91
C ASP A 88 19.21 23.65 12.63
N VAL A 89 18.22 23.68 11.72
CA VAL A 89 17.52 24.91 11.31
C VAL A 89 16.22 25.13 12.07
N LEU A 90 15.41 24.08 12.29
CA LEU A 90 14.11 24.22 12.98
C LEU A 90 14.19 23.95 14.50
N GLY A 91 15.40 23.73 15.04
CA GLY A 91 15.63 23.47 16.46
C GLY A 91 14.93 22.20 16.98
N ALA A 92 14.52 21.30 16.08
CA ALA A 92 13.75 20.14 16.47
C ALA A 92 14.65 19.01 16.98
N LYS A 93 14.16 18.22 17.93
CA LYS A 93 14.91 17.06 18.44
C LYS A 93 15.00 15.94 17.41
N VAL A 94 15.94 15.02 17.59
CA VAL A 94 16.10 13.83 16.73
C VAL A 94 14.79 13.03 16.66
N ALA A 95 14.49 12.46 15.49
CA ALA A 95 13.22 11.81 15.19
C ALA A 95 12.83 10.71 16.21
N GLY A 96 13.76 9.81 16.56
CA GLY A 96 13.52 8.79 17.59
C GLY A 96 13.15 9.36 18.96
N PHE A 97 13.72 10.51 19.34
CA PHE A 97 13.35 11.19 20.59
C PHE A 97 11.96 11.82 20.51
N GLN A 98 11.61 12.45 19.38
CA GLN A 98 10.26 12.97 19.15
C GLN A 98 9.22 11.84 19.24
N LEU A 99 9.54 10.68 18.66
CA LEU A 99 8.69 9.49 18.72
C LEU A 99 8.54 8.95 20.13
N GLN A 100 9.62 8.89 20.89
CA GLN A 100 9.57 8.49 22.29
C GLN A 100 8.67 9.44 23.11
N GLN A 101 8.84 10.75 22.93
CA GLN A 101 7.98 11.74 23.59
C GLN A 101 6.52 11.58 23.16
N TYR A 102 6.25 11.44 21.87
CA TYR A 102 4.90 11.25 21.35
C TYR A 102 4.24 9.99 21.92
N ALA A 103 4.97 8.88 21.96
CA ALA A 103 4.48 7.63 22.53
C ALA A 103 4.16 7.75 24.02
N LEU A 104 4.90 8.56 24.79
CA LEU A 104 4.67 8.80 26.21
C LEU A 104 3.56 9.80 26.51
N ARG A 105 3.14 10.63 25.53
CA ARG A 105 2.03 11.57 25.74
C ARG A 105 0.75 10.81 26.13
N PRO A 106 0.01 11.31 27.13
CA PRO A 106 -1.32 10.82 27.37
C PRO A 106 -2.19 11.12 26.15
N PHE A 107 -3.18 10.27 25.97
CA PHE A 107 -4.21 10.44 24.97
C PHE A 107 -5.07 11.65 25.37
N ALA A 108 -5.17 12.65 24.49
CA ALA A 108 -6.02 13.81 24.76
C ALA A 108 -7.49 13.37 24.82
N ASP A 109 -8.27 13.94 25.74
CA ASP A 109 -9.61 13.47 26.15
C ASP A 109 -10.44 12.87 24.99
N HIS A 110 -10.89 11.63 25.21
CA HIS A 110 -11.62 10.85 24.23
C HIS A 110 -13.08 11.18 24.44
N GLY A 111 -13.50 12.28 23.82
CA GLY A 111 -14.84 12.87 23.96
C GLY A 111 -15.98 11.84 23.87
N SER A 112 -17.19 12.25 24.23
CA SER A 112 -18.30 11.33 24.51
C SER A 112 -18.49 10.23 23.45
N ARG A 113 -18.79 9.01 23.91
CA ARG A 113 -18.97 7.79 23.08
C ARG A 113 -19.89 8.02 21.87
N LEU A 114 -20.92 8.85 22.05
CA LEU A 114 -21.86 9.26 21.01
C LEU A 114 -21.15 9.93 19.81
N ARG A 115 -20.11 10.74 20.07
CA ARG A 115 -19.36 11.45 19.02
C ARG A 115 -18.68 10.50 18.06
N TYR A 116 -17.96 9.52 18.59
CA TYR A 116 -17.30 8.52 17.75
C TYR A 116 -18.31 7.59 17.07
N GLY A 117 -19.43 7.26 17.73
CA GLY A 117 -20.53 6.53 17.09
C GLY A 117 -21.03 7.22 15.80
N ALA A 118 -21.23 8.54 15.85
CA ALA A 118 -21.60 9.33 14.67
C ALA A 118 -20.50 9.34 13.58
N VAL A 119 -19.22 9.44 13.97
CA VAL A 119 -18.10 9.30 13.02
C VAL A 119 -18.15 7.95 12.31
N PHE A 120 -18.32 6.85 13.03
CA PHE A 120 -18.43 5.52 12.43
C PHE A 120 -19.63 5.41 11.48
N ALA A 121 -20.78 6.00 11.82
CA ALA A 121 -21.94 6.04 10.94
C ALA A 121 -21.62 6.80 9.63
N VAL A 122 -21.01 7.98 9.72
CA VAL A 122 -20.59 8.77 8.55
C VAL A 122 -19.60 7.99 7.68
N LEU A 123 -18.60 7.36 8.28
CA LEU A 123 -17.62 6.54 7.55
C LEU A 123 -18.28 5.34 6.85
N ALA A 124 -19.21 4.66 7.53
CA ALA A 124 -19.95 3.55 6.92
C ALA A 124 -20.80 4.03 5.74
N VAL A 125 -21.48 5.18 5.85
CA VAL A 125 -22.25 5.79 4.75
C VAL A 125 -21.35 6.10 3.55
N ILE A 126 -20.19 6.73 3.76
CA ILE A 126 -19.23 7.01 2.68
C ILE A 126 -18.76 5.70 2.04
N GLY A 127 -18.36 4.72 2.86
CA GLY A 127 -17.86 3.43 2.39
C GLY A 127 -18.88 2.64 1.57
N VAL A 128 -20.15 2.63 2.01
CA VAL A 128 -21.26 1.98 1.29
C VAL A 128 -21.61 2.76 0.03
N ALA A 129 -21.79 4.08 0.09
CA ALA A 129 -22.17 4.88 -1.07
C ALA A 129 -21.12 4.80 -2.19
N CYS A 130 -19.84 4.98 -1.86
CA CYS A 130 -18.75 4.83 -2.82
C CYS A 130 -18.61 3.39 -3.32
N GLY A 131 -18.81 2.40 -2.45
CA GLY A 131 -18.75 0.99 -2.82
C GLY A 131 -19.84 0.58 -3.80
N THR A 132 -21.10 0.90 -3.48
CA THR A 132 -22.26 0.61 -4.35
C THR A 132 -22.11 1.30 -5.70
N HIS A 133 -21.66 2.57 -5.73
CA HIS A 133 -21.39 3.28 -6.98
C HIS A 133 -20.26 2.62 -7.79
N TYR A 134 -19.16 2.25 -7.14
CA TYR A 134 -17.99 1.64 -7.79
C TYR A 134 -18.32 0.26 -8.39
N TYR A 135 -19.10 -0.57 -7.68
CA TYR A 135 -19.44 -1.92 -8.13
C TYR A 135 -20.63 -1.96 -9.10
N GLN A 136 -21.55 -0.99 -9.04
CA GLN A 136 -22.81 -1.00 -9.80
C GLN A 136 -23.60 -2.32 -9.64
N GLY A 137 -23.58 -2.87 -8.43
CA GLY A 137 -24.12 -4.19 -8.10
C GLY A 137 -23.32 -4.87 -6.99
N TYR A 138 -23.47 -6.19 -6.87
CA TYR A 138 -22.70 -6.97 -5.90
C TYR A 138 -21.23 -7.06 -6.29
N PRO A 139 -20.28 -7.00 -5.34
CA PRO A 139 -18.86 -7.20 -5.66
C PRO A 139 -18.60 -8.61 -6.24
N PRO A 140 -17.72 -8.78 -7.25
CA PRO A 140 -17.44 -10.08 -7.86
C PRO A 140 -17.08 -11.20 -6.88
N THR A 141 -16.31 -10.91 -5.83
CA THR A 141 -15.99 -11.91 -4.80
C THR A 141 -17.22 -12.36 -4.02
N VAL A 142 -18.16 -11.45 -3.75
CA VAL A 142 -19.41 -11.77 -3.05
C VAL A 142 -20.32 -12.60 -3.96
N GLN A 143 -20.40 -12.27 -5.24
CA GLN A 143 -21.12 -13.07 -6.23
C GLN A 143 -20.56 -14.50 -6.32
N ALA A 144 -19.25 -14.64 -6.38
CA ALA A 144 -18.55 -15.92 -6.36
C ALA A 144 -18.86 -16.75 -5.09
N ILE A 145 -18.81 -16.12 -3.92
CA ILE A 145 -19.14 -16.79 -2.65
C ILE A 145 -20.62 -17.21 -2.61
N ALA A 146 -21.52 -16.33 -3.06
CA ALA A 146 -22.96 -16.64 -3.10
C ALA A 146 -23.25 -17.81 -4.05
N ARG A 147 -22.61 -17.86 -5.21
CA ARG A 147 -22.72 -18.96 -6.17
C ARG A 147 -22.26 -20.28 -5.55
N LEU A 148 -21.09 -20.27 -4.92
CA LEU A 148 -20.52 -21.43 -4.22
C LEU A 148 -21.40 -21.92 -3.05
N ALA A 149 -22.13 -21.01 -2.38
CA ALA A 149 -23.04 -21.38 -1.30
C ALA A 149 -24.35 -22.03 -1.80
N VAL A 150 -24.77 -21.73 -3.03
CA VAL A 150 -26.02 -22.27 -3.62
C VAL A 150 -25.79 -23.65 -4.25
N GLU A 151 -24.62 -23.87 -4.87
CA GLU A 151 -24.34 -25.12 -5.58
C GLU A 151 -23.72 -26.19 -4.67
N GLN A 152 -24.55 -27.17 -4.28
CA GLN A 152 -24.15 -28.25 -3.36
C GLN A 152 -23.21 -29.30 -4.00
N GLN A 153 -23.17 -29.39 -5.33
CA GLN A 153 -22.23 -30.25 -6.06
C GLN A 153 -21.33 -29.39 -6.95
N LEU A 154 -20.06 -29.29 -6.55
CA LEU A 154 -19.01 -28.56 -7.27
C LEU A 154 -18.60 -29.32 -8.54
N GLN A 155 -19.42 -29.23 -9.59
CA GLN A 155 -19.06 -29.69 -10.93
C GLN A 155 -17.95 -28.80 -11.53
N GLN A 156 -17.17 -29.31 -12.48
CA GLN A 156 -16.07 -28.55 -13.11
C GLN A 156 -16.56 -27.25 -13.77
N ASP A 157 -17.78 -27.23 -14.30
CA ASP A 157 -18.36 -26.06 -14.96
C ASP A 157 -18.62 -24.89 -13.99
N VAL A 158 -19.10 -25.20 -12.78
CA VAL A 158 -19.29 -24.23 -11.69
C VAL A 158 -17.97 -23.55 -11.32
N HIS A 159 -16.86 -24.30 -11.31
CA HIS A 159 -15.55 -23.73 -10.98
C HIS A 159 -15.09 -22.72 -12.01
N LYS A 160 -15.25 -23.05 -13.29
CA LYS A 160 -14.91 -22.13 -14.39
C LYS A 160 -15.76 -20.87 -14.31
N GLU A 161 -17.06 -21.00 -14.02
CA GLU A 161 -17.96 -19.87 -13.84
C GLU A 161 -17.53 -18.96 -12.68
N ILE A 162 -17.21 -19.51 -11.51
CA ILE A 162 -16.72 -18.74 -10.35
C ILE A 162 -15.43 -18.00 -10.67
N HIS A 163 -14.48 -18.68 -11.32
CA HIS A 163 -13.23 -18.07 -11.75
C HIS A 163 -13.49 -16.92 -12.72
N ASP A 164 -14.36 -17.12 -13.71
CA ASP A 164 -14.67 -16.13 -14.74
C ASP A 164 -15.40 -14.91 -14.15
N ILE A 165 -16.33 -15.09 -13.20
CA ILE A 165 -16.98 -13.98 -12.47
C ILE A 165 -15.92 -13.08 -11.83
N VAL A 166 -14.93 -13.66 -11.14
CA VAL A 166 -13.91 -12.89 -10.43
C VAL A 166 -12.92 -12.25 -11.39
N VAL A 167 -12.45 -12.99 -12.39
CA VAL A 167 -11.43 -12.50 -13.33
C VAL A 167 -11.99 -11.45 -14.28
N LEU A 168 -13.16 -11.70 -14.88
CA LEU A 168 -13.83 -10.75 -15.76
C LEU A 168 -14.32 -9.54 -14.97
N GLY A 169 -15.00 -9.76 -13.84
CA GLY A 169 -15.45 -8.66 -12.97
C GLY A 169 -14.29 -7.79 -12.49
N ARG A 170 -13.14 -8.37 -12.20
CA ARG A 170 -11.92 -7.61 -11.89
C ARG A 170 -11.40 -6.84 -13.10
N ARG A 171 -11.30 -7.47 -14.27
CA ARG A 171 -10.86 -6.80 -15.50
C ARG A 171 -11.75 -5.60 -15.78
N ASP A 172 -13.05 -5.78 -15.64
CA ASP A 172 -14.04 -4.74 -15.89
C ASP A 172 -13.91 -3.60 -14.88
N LEU A 173 -13.72 -3.91 -13.61
CA LEU A 173 -13.56 -2.87 -12.60
C LEU A 173 -12.20 -2.17 -12.65
N THR A 174 -11.12 -2.84 -13.07
CA THR A 174 -9.76 -2.29 -12.92
C THR A 174 -9.11 -1.83 -14.21
N LYS A 175 -9.57 -2.32 -15.37
CA LYS A 175 -8.89 -2.10 -16.65
C LYS A 175 -9.82 -1.72 -17.79
N SER A 176 -11.11 -2.05 -17.76
CA SER A 176 -12.02 -1.83 -18.90
C SER A 176 -11.97 -0.42 -19.45
N HIS A 177 -11.91 0.59 -18.58
CA HIS A 177 -11.81 1.99 -18.98
C HIS A 177 -10.65 2.22 -19.97
N VAL A 178 -9.47 1.68 -19.71
CA VAL A 178 -8.30 1.76 -20.61
C VAL A 178 -8.55 1.12 -21.99
N PHE A 179 -9.56 0.26 -22.10
CA PHE A 179 -9.94 -0.47 -23.32
C PHE A 179 -11.33 -0.05 -23.85
N GLY A 180 -11.73 1.20 -23.63
CA GLY A 180 -13.00 1.75 -24.15
C GLY A 180 -14.24 1.44 -23.31
N GLY A 181 -14.07 0.84 -22.14
CA GLY A 181 -15.13 0.65 -21.16
C GLY A 181 -15.45 1.91 -20.36
N GLU A 182 -16.52 1.85 -19.56
CA GLU A 182 -16.94 2.98 -18.73
C GLU A 182 -16.01 3.20 -17.52
N TYR A 183 -15.70 4.46 -17.24
CA TYR A 183 -15.03 4.83 -15.99
C TYR A 183 -16.01 4.73 -14.81
N ARG A 184 -15.68 3.92 -13.82
CA ARG A 184 -16.51 3.68 -12.62
C ARG A 184 -15.89 4.26 -11.34
N GLY A 185 -14.95 5.19 -11.47
CA GLY A 185 -14.27 5.77 -10.30
C GLY A 185 -13.06 4.97 -9.81
N GLN A 186 -12.32 4.32 -10.73
CA GLN A 186 -11.13 3.50 -10.44
C GLN A 186 -10.03 4.24 -9.67
N GLY A 187 -9.99 5.58 -9.74
CA GLY A 187 -9.13 6.43 -8.93
C GLY A 187 -9.81 6.87 -7.63
N ILE A 188 -10.40 8.06 -7.64
CA ILE A 188 -10.84 8.78 -6.44
C ILE A 188 -11.97 8.06 -5.67
N VAL A 189 -13.02 7.58 -6.36
CA VAL A 189 -14.16 6.91 -5.69
C VAL A 189 -13.69 5.66 -4.95
N ARG A 190 -12.88 4.84 -5.62
CA ARG A 190 -12.24 3.68 -4.99
C ARG A 190 -11.37 4.10 -3.81
N GLY A 191 -10.64 5.20 -3.93
CA GLY A 191 -9.85 5.78 -2.84
C GLY A 191 -10.69 6.14 -1.61
N PHE A 192 -11.87 6.75 -1.80
CA PHE A 192 -12.82 7.02 -0.72
C PHE A 192 -13.41 5.76 -0.10
N MET A 193 -13.79 4.78 -0.93
CA MET A 193 -14.29 3.49 -0.46
C MET A 193 -13.25 2.78 0.43
N ILE A 194 -12.02 2.62 -0.06
CA ILE A 194 -10.93 2.00 0.71
C ILE A 194 -10.61 2.83 1.95
N GLY A 195 -10.53 4.15 1.76
CA GLY A 195 -10.28 5.12 2.82
C GLY A 195 -11.25 4.97 3.99
N ALA A 196 -12.55 4.96 3.73
CA ALA A 196 -13.56 4.97 4.77
C ALA A 196 -13.54 3.67 5.59
N TRP A 197 -13.47 2.52 4.91
CA TRP A 197 -13.43 1.21 5.58
C TRP A 197 -12.15 1.00 6.38
N ALA A 198 -11.00 1.32 5.79
CA ALA A 198 -9.74 1.15 6.51
C ALA A 198 -9.57 2.20 7.62
N TYR A 199 -10.04 3.45 7.44
CA TYR A 199 -9.93 4.50 8.46
C TYR A 199 -10.80 4.18 9.67
N GLY A 200 -12.03 3.72 9.44
CA GLY A 200 -12.88 3.21 10.52
C GLY A 200 -12.25 2.01 11.23
N LEU A 201 -11.65 1.07 10.50
CA LEU A 201 -10.95 -0.06 11.12
C LEU A 201 -9.81 0.41 12.04
N VAL A 202 -8.90 1.28 11.54
CA VAL A 202 -7.78 1.79 12.34
C VAL A 202 -8.29 2.60 13.54
N LEU A 203 -9.32 3.42 13.35
CA LEU A 203 -9.93 4.21 14.42
C LEU A 203 -10.52 3.29 15.49
N GLY A 204 -11.26 2.25 15.12
CA GLY A 204 -11.83 1.27 16.03
C GLY A 204 -10.77 0.50 16.82
N LEU A 205 -9.70 0.06 16.15
CA LEU A 205 -8.56 -0.61 16.80
C LEU A 205 -7.83 0.31 17.77
N THR A 206 -7.70 1.59 17.41
CA THR A 206 -7.06 2.59 18.26
C THR A 206 -7.92 2.87 19.49
N LEU A 207 -9.23 3.07 19.32
CA LEU A 207 -10.17 3.27 20.43
C LEU A 207 -10.28 2.03 21.34
N SER A 208 -10.28 0.82 20.78
CA SER A 208 -10.30 -0.42 21.57
C SER A 208 -9.03 -0.58 22.41
N ALA A 209 -7.88 -0.18 21.87
CA ALA A 209 -6.61 -0.20 22.59
C ALA A 209 -6.53 0.85 23.71
N ILE A 210 -7.26 1.96 23.59
CA ILE A 210 -7.23 3.06 24.56
C ILE A 210 -8.25 2.85 25.68
N ASP A 211 -9.49 2.56 25.33
CA ASP A 211 -10.62 2.45 26.28
C ASP A 211 -10.78 1.02 26.82
N GLY A 212 -10.22 -0.01 26.15
CA GLY A 212 -10.38 -1.41 26.52
C GLY A 212 -11.82 -1.97 26.37
N SER A 213 -12.76 -1.15 25.88
CA SER A 213 -14.17 -1.52 25.77
C SER A 213 -14.46 -2.48 24.62
N ARG A 214 -15.28 -3.51 24.91
CA ARG A 214 -15.76 -4.49 23.91
C ARG A 214 -16.57 -3.86 22.78
N ARG A 215 -17.14 -2.67 22.98
CA ARG A 215 -17.96 -1.98 21.96
C ARG A 215 -17.13 -1.54 20.76
N TRP A 216 -15.89 -1.11 20.99
CA TRP A 216 -14.98 -0.76 19.90
C TRP A 216 -14.58 -2.00 19.09
N TRP A 217 -14.49 -3.18 19.73
CA TRP A 217 -14.28 -4.45 19.03
C TRP A 217 -15.44 -4.82 18.11
N LEU A 218 -16.69 -4.52 18.49
CA LEU A 218 -17.84 -4.70 17.60
C LEU A 218 -17.72 -3.82 16.34
N LEU A 219 -17.29 -2.56 16.51
CA LEU A 219 -17.06 -1.65 15.39
C LEU A 219 -15.87 -2.09 14.53
N VAL A 220 -14.78 -2.58 15.13
CA VAL A 220 -13.66 -3.20 14.41
C VAL A 220 -14.14 -4.38 13.58
N PHE A 221 -14.97 -5.25 14.14
CA PHE A 221 -15.55 -6.39 13.42
C PHE A 221 -16.41 -5.92 12.25
N LEU A 222 -17.33 -4.97 12.48
CA LEU A 222 -18.20 -4.42 11.43
C LEU A 222 -17.39 -3.79 10.28
N PHE A 223 -16.37 -2.99 10.60
CA PHE A 223 -15.51 -2.37 9.58
C PHE A 223 -14.58 -3.39 8.91
N SER A 224 -14.20 -4.48 9.58
CA SER A 224 -13.46 -5.59 8.95
C SER A 224 -14.33 -6.33 7.94
N VAL A 225 -15.59 -6.61 8.28
CA VAL A 225 -16.56 -7.23 7.37
C VAL A 225 -16.87 -6.31 6.19
N GLY A 226 -17.07 -5.01 6.43
CA GLY A 226 -17.27 -4.03 5.37
C GLY A 226 -16.03 -3.88 4.46
N ALA A 227 -14.82 -3.87 5.04
CA ALA A 227 -13.58 -3.88 4.27
C ALA A 227 -13.43 -5.18 3.46
N PHE A 228 -13.80 -6.33 4.00
CA PHE A 228 -13.80 -7.57 3.24
C PHE A 228 -14.75 -7.48 2.05
N TYR A 229 -16.00 -7.06 2.30
CA TYR A 229 -17.04 -6.94 1.28
C TYR A 229 -16.66 -5.96 0.16
N TYR A 230 -16.26 -4.73 0.50
CA TYR A 230 -16.03 -3.67 -0.48
C TYR A 230 -14.56 -3.53 -0.92
N VAL A 231 -13.58 -3.77 -0.06
CA VAL A 231 -12.16 -3.58 -0.43
C VAL A 231 -11.60 -4.86 -1.06
N ALA A 232 -11.92 -6.03 -0.51
CA ALA A 232 -11.54 -7.32 -1.10
C ALA A 232 -12.51 -7.77 -2.21
N GLY A 233 -13.69 -7.15 -2.32
CA GLY A 233 -14.76 -7.53 -3.25
C GLY A 233 -14.38 -7.59 -4.73
N THR A 234 -13.27 -6.95 -5.09
CA THR A 234 -12.68 -6.93 -6.43
C THR A 234 -11.84 -8.20 -6.76
N GLY A 235 -11.71 -9.14 -5.82
CA GLY A 235 -10.81 -10.30 -5.91
C GLY A 235 -9.33 -9.98 -5.67
N GLU A 236 -8.97 -8.74 -5.37
CA GLU A 236 -7.58 -8.34 -5.07
C GLU A 236 -7.23 -8.53 -3.61
N ARG A 237 -6.71 -9.72 -3.28
CA ARG A 237 -6.26 -10.12 -1.94
C ARG A 237 -5.35 -9.09 -1.25
N SER A 238 -4.43 -8.48 -2.00
CA SER A 238 -3.46 -7.54 -1.46
C SER A 238 -4.10 -6.29 -0.87
N ARG A 239 -5.26 -5.84 -1.38
CA ARG A 239 -5.92 -4.63 -0.87
C ARG A 239 -6.34 -4.79 0.58
N PHE A 240 -6.96 -5.93 0.91
CA PHE A 240 -7.38 -6.20 2.28
C PHE A 240 -6.19 -6.40 3.22
N VAL A 241 -5.13 -7.09 2.77
CA VAL A 241 -3.88 -7.20 3.54
C VAL A 241 -3.31 -5.82 3.87
N TRP A 242 -3.34 -4.88 2.92
CA TRP A 242 -2.90 -3.51 3.18
C TRP A 242 -3.76 -2.79 4.21
N VAL A 243 -5.08 -3.04 4.26
CA VAL A 243 -5.95 -2.52 5.32
C VAL A 243 -5.53 -3.05 6.70
N LEU A 244 -5.17 -4.33 6.79
CA LEU A 244 -4.64 -4.90 8.04
C LEU A 244 -3.29 -4.28 8.43
N VAL A 245 -2.42 -4.04 7.45
CA VAL A 245 -1.13 -3.34 7.66
C VAL A 245 -1.37 -1.92 8.19
N MET A 246 -2.34 -1.16 7.66
CA MET A 246 -2.72 0.15 8.22
C MET A 246 -3.19 0.02 9.68
N GLY A 247 -4.00 -1.00 10.01
CA GLY A 247 -4.38 -1.29 11.39
C GLY A 247 -3.15 -1.47 12.30
N LEU A 248 -2.18 -2.27 11.85
CA LEU A 248 -0.94 -2.53 12.57
C LEU A 248 -0.09 -1.26 12.74
N ILE A 249 0.01 -0.42 11.70
CA ILE A 249 0.73 0.85 11.76
C ILE A 249 0.11 1.75 12.84
N GLY A 250 -1.21 1.95 12.83
CA GLY A 250 -1.89 2.78 13.83
C GLY A 250 -1.71 2.24 15.25
N LEU A 251 -1.88 0.92 15.43
CA LEU A 251 -1.69 0.25 16.72
C LEU A 251 -0.26 0.37 17.25
N SER A 252 0.74 0.51 16.38
CA SER A 252 2.15 0.68 16.78
C SER A 252 2.45 1.99 17.49
N PHE A 253 1.61 3.00 17.28
CA PHE A 253 1.69 4.29 17.98
C PHE A 253 0.80 4.34 19.22
N ALA A 254 -0.28 3.55 19.25
CA ALA A 254 -1.16 3.44 20.41
C ALA A 254 -0.59 2.52 21.50
N THR A 255 0.02 1.40 21.11
CA THR A 255 0.52 0.37 22.03
C THR A 255 1.93 -0.09 21.63
N ARG A 256 2.68 -0.63 22.60
CA ARG A 256 3.93 -1.33 22.27
C ARG A 256 3.61 -2.59 21.47
N LEU A 257 4.20 -2.71 20.28
CA LEU A 257 4.19 -3.95 19.52
C LEU A 257 5.28 -4.86 20.06
N ASN A 258 4.91 -6.12 20.28
CA ASN A 258 5.84 -7.20 20.56
C ASN A 258 5.79 -8.20 19.39
N LEU A 259 6.78 -9.09 19.34
CA LEU A 259 6.84 -10.11 18.30
C LEU A 259 5.57 -10.98 18.28
N LYS A 260 4.97 -11.27 19.44
CA LYS A 260 3.71 -12.03 19.54
C LYS A 260 2.56 -11.37 18.76
N LYS A 261 2.36 -10.05 18.92
CA LYS A 261 1.34 -9.30 18.17
C LYS A 261 1.63 -9.30 16.67
N LEU A 262 2.90 -9.19 16.28
CA LEU A 262 3.29 -9.24 14.86
C LEU A 262 3.00 -10.60 14.24
N VAL A 263 3.38 -11.69 14.94
CA VAL A 263 3.10 -13.06 14.50
C VAL A 263 1.60 -13.29 14.40
N PHE A 264 0.82 -12.81 15.37
CA PHE A 264 -0.64 -12.93 15.34
C PHE A 264 -1.26 -12.20 14.15
N VAL A 265 -0.88 -10.95 13.89
CA VAL A 265 -1.37 -10.20 12.72
C VAL A 265 -0.90 -10.85 11.41
N GLY A 266 0.35 -11.32 11.36
CA GLY A 266 0.89 -12.08 10.24
C GLY A 266 0.12 -13.37 9.98
N ALA A 267 -0.24 -14.10 11.03
CA ALA A 267 -1.06 -15.31 10.93
C ALA A 267 -2.45 -14.99 10.37
N ILE A 268 -3.12 -13.93 10.86
CA ILE A 268 -4.42 -13.49 10.32
C ILE A 268 -4.30 -13.13 8.83
N ALA A 269 -3.28 -12.36 8.45
CA ALA A 269 -3.06 -11.98 7.06
C ALA A 269 -2.78 -13.20 6.17
N LEU A 270 -1.99 -14.16 6.66
CA LEU A 270 -1.67 -15.39 5.95
C LEU A 270 -2.91 -16.30 5.82
N SER A 271 -3.66 -16.50 6.90
CA SER A 271 -4.92 -17.25 6.87
C SER A 271 -5.90 -16.62 5.88
N PHE A 272 -6.03 -15.29 5.89
CA PHE A 272 -6.84 -14.58 4.91
C PHE A 272 -6.37 -14.83 3.47
N LEU A 273 -5.06 -14.74 3.21
CA LEU A 273 -4.50 -15.01 1.90
C LEU A 273 -4.79 -16.45 1.44
N VAL A 274 -4.59 -17.44 2.31
CA VAL A 274 -4.85 -18.86 2.01
C VAL A 274 -6.34 -19.08 1.73
N ILE A 275 -7.21 -18.62 2.63
CA ILE A 275 -8.68 -18.70 2.49
C ILE A 275 -9.12 -18.10 1.16
N MET A 276 -8.75 -16.85 0.88
CA MET A 276 -9.10 -16.20 -0.37
C MET A 276 -8.52 -16.91 -1.59
N THR A 277 -7.37 -17.55 -1.45
CA THR A 277 -6.76 -18.28 -2.56
C THR A 277 -7.52 -19.56 -2.88
N ILE A 278 -7.93 -20.29 -1.84
CA ILE A 278 -8.78 -21.48 -1.96
C ILE A 278 -10.13 -21.10 -2.58
N PHE A 279 -10.79 -20.07 -2.03
CA PHE A 279 -12.11 -19.64 -2.49
C PHE A 279 -12.11 -19.06 -3.91
N LEU A 280 -11.04 -18.35 -4.30
CA LEU A 280 -10.95 -17.76 -5.63
C LEU A 280 -10.35 -18.70 -6.69
N LYS A 281 -9.93 -19.93 -6.32
CA LYS A 281 -9.32 -20.95 -7.18
C LYS A 281 -8.30 -20.45 -8.21
N ARG A 282 -7.59 -19.37 -7.86
CA ARG A 282 -6.71 -18.65 -8.79
C ARG A 282 -5.40 -19.39 -9.10
N TYR A 283 -5.12 -20.44 -8.34
CA TYR A 283 -4.00 -21.36 -8.57
C TYR A 283 -4.54 -22.78 -8.59
N GLU A 284 -5.55 -23.07 -9.41
CA GLU A 284 -5.67 -24.44 -9.88
C GLU A 284 -4.29 -24.85 -10.43
N PRO A 285 -3.73 -25.96 -9.95
CA PRO A 285 -2.38 -26.34 -10.31
C PRO A 285 -2.33 -26.48 -11.82
N VAL A 286 -1.44 -25.72 -12.44
CA VAL A 286 -0.94 -26.02 -13.78
C VAL A 286 -0.23 -27.36 -13.65
N GLU A 287 -0.99 -28.47 -13.69
CA GLU A 287 -0.57 -29.88 -13.77
C GLU A 287 0.55 -30.37 -12.82
N ARG A 288 1.03 -29.54 -11.89
CA ARG A 288 2.08 -29.89 -10.94
C ARG A 288 1.43 -30.51 -9.72
N GLU A 289 1.56 -31.82 -9.62
CA GLU A 289 1.33 -32.61 -8.41
C GLU A 289 2.07 -31.98 -7.23
N GLY A 290 1.37 -31.24 -6.37
CA GLY A 290 1.97 -30.57 -5.23
C GLY A 290 0.92 -30.00 -4.27
N ASP A 291 1.26 -29.96 -2.98
CA ASP A 291 0.39 -29.45 -1.93
C ASP A 291 -0.07 -28.02 -2.23
N LEU A 292 -1.39 -27.79 -2.19
CA LEU A 292 -2.00 -26.48 -2.42
C LEU A 292 -1.34 -25.37 -1.58
N ILE A 293 -1.04 -25.66 -0.31
CA ILE A 293 -0.40 -24.70 0.59
C ILE A 293 1.00 -24.32 0.07
N PHE A 294 1.78 -25.30 -0.38
CA PHE A 294 3.11 -25.05 -0.92
C PHE A 294 3.03 -24.21 -2.20
N ASN A 295 2.08 -24.50 -3.09
CA ASN A 295 1.86 -23.71 -4.31
C ASN A 295 1.44 -22.27 -4.00
N VAL A 296 0.61 -22.05 -2.96
CA VAL A 296 0.25 -20.70 -2.50
C VAL A 296 1.45 -19.97 -1.91
N LEU A 297 2.23 -20.63 -1.06
CA LEU A 297 3.43 -20.04 -0.45
C LEU A 297 4.50 -19.72 -1.49
N ALA A 298 4.74 -20.62 -2.44
CA ALA A 298 5.62 -20.40 -3.57
C ALA A 298 5.13 -19.24 -4.44
N GLY A 299 3.84 -19.19 -4.77
CA GLY A 299 3.27 -18.08 -5.55
C GLY A 299 3.32 -16.72 -4.84
N VAL A 300 3.22 -16.68 -3.50
CA VAL A 300 3.45 -15.47 -2.71
C VAL A 300 4.94 -15.12 -2.68
N GLY A 301 5.79 -16.13 -2.47
CA GLY A 301 7.25 -16.03 -2.49
C GLY A 301 7.75 -15.43 -3.79
N ASP A 302 7.40 -16.02 -4.94
CA ASP A 302 7.74 -15.53 -6.28
C ASP A 302 7.23 -14.10 -6.50
N ARG A 303 6.01 -13.79 -6.06
CA ARG A 303 5.46 -12.44 -6.24
C ARG A 303 6.23 -11.38 -5.44
N ILE A 304 6.75 -11.73 -4.26
CA ILE A 304 7.62 -10.86 -3.46
C ILE A 304 9.05 -10.87 -4.04
N ALA A 305 9.56 -12.03 -4.42
CA ALA A 305 10.96 -12.22 -4.78
C ALA A 305 11.27 -11.76 -6.21
N SER A 306 10.38 -11.95 -7.19
CA SER A 306 10.59 -11.60 -8.60
C SER A 306 9.55 -10.64 -9.19
N GLY A 307 8.31 -10.67 -8.68
CA GLY A 307 7.12 -10.01 -9.22
C GLY A 307 7.33 -8.66 -9.93
N ASN A 308 7.23 -7.52 -9.23
CA ASN A 308 7.28 -6.21 -9.88
C ASN A 308 8.71 -5.77 -10.26
N LYS A 309 9.73 -6.32 -9.60
CA LYS A 309 11.13 -5.96 -9.84
C LYS A 309 11.66 -6.47 -11.18
N ILE A 310 11.20 -7.63 -11.67
CA ILE A 310 11.59 -8.11 -13.00
C ILE A 310 11.16 -7.13 -14.10
N ASN A 311 10.02 -6.45 -13.90
CA ASN A 311 9.56 -5.44 -14.85
C ASN A 311 10.44 -4.18 -14.82
N ASN A 312 11.08 -3.85 -13.69
CA ASN A 312 12.08 -2.77 -13.66
C ASN A 312 13.30 -3.12 -14.52
N VAL A 313 13.79 -4.37 -14.42
CA VAL A 313 14.90 -4.86 -15.26
C VAL A 313 14.50 -4.86 -16.74
N ARG A 314 13.28 -5.32 -17.07
CA ARG A 314 12.77 -5.26 -18.45
C ARG A 314 12.73 -3.83 -19.00
N ILE A 315 12.27 -2.86 -18.21
CA ILE A 315 12.29 -1.44 -18.62
C ILE A 315 13.71 -0.98 -18.93
N MET A 316 14.69 -1.34 -18.08
CA MET A 316 16.08 -0.97 -18.28
C MET A 316 16.67 -1.60 -19.55
N ASN A 317 16.45 -2.91 -19.75
CA ASN A 317 16.92 -3.62 -20.93
C ASN A 317 16.27 -3.10 -22.21
N PHE A 318 14.96 -2.82 -22.19
CA PHE A 318 14.26 -2.25 -23.34
C PHE A 318 14.69 -0.82 -23.69
N LEU A 319 15.21 -0.06 -22.74
CA LEU A 319 15.83 1.23 -23.03
C LEU A 319 17.23 1.06 -23.63
N GLU A 320 17.98 0.08 -23.15
CA GLU A 320 19.33 -0.23 -23.65
C GLU A 320 19.30 -0.75 -25.09
N ASP A 321 18.34 -1.63 -25.41
CA ASP A 321 18.14 -2.18 -26.76
C ASP A 321 17.34 -1.26 -27.70
N LYS A 322 16.89 -0.10 -27.20
CA LYS A 322 16.08 0.92 -27.91
C LYS A 322 14.67 0.47 -28.33
N THR A 323 14.13 -0.60 -27.75
CA THR A 323 12.71 -0.97 -27.88
C THR A 323 11.79 0.05 -27.20
N LEU A 324 12.28 0.69 -26.13
CA LEU A 324 11.68 1.83 -25.46
C LEU A 324 12.58 3.06 -25.58
N GLU A 325 11.96 4.23 -25.47
CA GLU A 325 12.65 5.52 -25.40
C GLU A 325 12.39 6.20 -24.07
N HIS A 326 13.30 7.10 -23.68
CA HIS A 326 13.09 7.94 -22.52
C HIS A 326 11.85 8.83 -22.70
N THR A 327 11.04 8.92 -21.64
CA THR A 327 9.73 9.59 -21.70
C THR A 327 9.73 11.00 -21.11
N TYR A 328 10.83 11.44 -20.48
CA TYR A 328 11.08 12.82 -20.03
C TYR A 328 9.95 13.42 -19.16
N GLY A 329 9.31 12.59 -18.32
CA GLY A 329 8.23 12.98 -17.41
C GLY A 329 6.84 12.70 -17.94
N ARG A 330 6.70 12.29 -19.21
CA ARG A 330 5.40 11.97 -19.82
C ARG A 330 4.74 10.78 -19.11
N THR A 331 5.51 9.82 -18.60
CA THR A 331 4.93 8.69 -17.87
C THR A 331 4.33 9.14 -16.54
N HIS A 332 5.07 9.94 -15.74
CA HIS A 332 4.51 10.54 -14.51
C HIS A 332 3.27 11.39 -14.78
N LEU A 333 3.30 12.25 -15.81
CA LEU A 333 2.16 13.10 -16.16
C LEU A 333 0.94 12.25 -16.50
N ARG A 334 1.11 11.23 -17.34
CA ARG A 334 0.05 10.29 -17.70
C ARG A 334 -0.56 9.62 -16.47
N GLU A 335 0.29 9.11 -15.60
CA GLU A 335 -0.15 8.44 -14.38
C GLU A 335 -0.95 9.39 -13.47
N MET A 336 -0.50 10.63 -13.33
CA MET A 336 -1.25 11.67 -12.59
C MET A 336 -2.61 11.95 -13.23
N MET A 337 -2.66 12.10 -14.55
CA MET A 337 -3.89 12.38 -15.29
C MET A 337 -4.90 11.23 -15.19
N ASN A 338 -4.43 9.98 -15.16
CA ASN A 338 -5.27 8.79 -14.98
C ASN A 338 -5.96 8.69 -13.61
N VAL A 339 -5.58 9.54 -12.64
CA VAL A 339 -6.31 9.65 -11.36
C VAL A 339 -7.60 10.46 -11.54
N LEU A 340 -7.62 11.39 -12.50
CA LEU A 340 -8.74 12.27 -12.74
C LEU A 340 -9.90 11.53 -13.43
N PRO A 341 -11.15 11.73 -12.98
CA PRO A 341 -12.31 11.17 -13.66
C PRO A 341 -12.38 11.61 -15.12
N GLY A 342 -12.62 10.65 -16.02
CA GLY A 342 -12.82 10.92 -17.45
C GLY A 342 -11.55 11.04 -18.29
N ILE A 343 -10.35 11.01 -17.68
CA ILE A 343 -9.08 11.02 -18.42
C ILE A 343 -8.46 9.64 -18.37
N GLN A 344 -8.22 9.06 -19.56
CA GLN A 344 -7.80 7.67 -19.70
C GLN A 344 -6.71 7.56 -20.75
N GLU A 345 -5.48 7.51 -20.27
CA GLU A 345 -4.33 7.29 -21.11
C GLU A 345 -3.69 5.93 -20.80
N LEU A 346 -3.16 5.27 -21.83
CA LEU A 346 -2.56 3.94 -21.70
C LEU A 346 -1.34 3.94 -20.77
N PRO A 347 -1.41 3.26 -19.59
CA PRO A 347 -0.33 3.29 -18.61
C PRO A 347 0.92 2.55 -19.13
N LEU A 348 2.08 2.83 -18.52
CA LEU A 348 3.35 2.17 -18.88
C LEU A 348 3.23 0.64 -18.86
N GLY A 349 2.54 0.10 -17.86
CA GLY A 349 2.35 -1.35 -17.74
C GLY A 349 1.60 -2.00 -18.91
N HIS A 350 0.74 -1.25 -19.62
CA HIS A 350 0.11 -1.71 -20.86
C HIS A 350 1.12 -1.77 -22.00
N ARG A 351 1.93 -0.71 -22.18
CA ARG A 351 2.98 -0.66 -23.21
C ARG A 351 3.98 -1.80 -23.05
N LEU A 352 4.40 -2.08 -21.82
CA LEU A 352 5.25 -3.22 -21.50
C LEU A 352 4.57 -4.55 -21.84
N GLY A 353 3.26 -4.66 -21.60
CA GLY A 353 2.48 -5.83 -21.98
C GLY A 353 2.46 -6.09 -23.47
N GLU A 354 2.24 -5.05 -24.29
CA GLU A 354 2.26 -5.17 -25.74
C GLU A 354 3.64 -5.57 -26.30
N ILE A 355 4.73 -5.12 -25.68
CA ILE A 355 6.09 -5.52 -26.09
C ILE A 355 6.35 -6.98 -25.72
N ILE A 356 6.01 -7.39 -24.49
CA ILE A 356 6.36 -8.72 -23.95
C ILE A 356 5.44 -9.81 -24.53
N ARG A 357 4.13 -9.52 -24.66
CA ARG A 357 3.10 -10.45 -25.15
C ARG A 357 2.02 -9.65 -25.92
N PRO A 358 2.24 -9.35 -27.21
CA PRO A 358 1.32 -8.60 -28.04
C PRO A 358 -0.12 -9.15 -27.99
N GLY A 359 -1.11 -8.26 -27.96
CA GLY A 359 -2.53 -8.63 -28.01
C GLY A 359 -3.11 -9.22 -26.72
N LYS A 360 -2.37 -9.22 -25.60
CA LYS A 360 -2.88 -9.63 -24.29
C LYS A 360 -3.19 -8.40 -23.42
N THR A 361 -4.35 -8.40 -22.77
CA THR A 361 -4.77 -7.32 -21.83
C THR A 361 -4.04 -7.35 -20.47
N THR A 362 -2.84 -7.94 -20.40
CA THR A 362 -2.06 -8.10 -19.17
C THR A 362 -1.16 -6.89 -18.98
N PHE A 363 -1.19 -6.29 -17.79
CA PHE A 363 -0.33 -5.15 -17.48
C PHE A 363 0.90 -5.68 -16.74
N TYR A 364 2.08 -5.27 -17.20
CA TYR A 364 3.36 -5.57 -16.58
C TYR A 364 3.85 -4.32 -15.86
N ASN A 365 3.31 -4.09 -14.66
CA ASN A 365 3.66 -2.91 -13.88
C ASN A 365 5.04 -3.09 -13.24
N GLY A 366 5.95 -2.15 -13.49
CA GLY A 366 7.15 -1.96 -12.68
C GLY A 366 6.82 -1.36 -11.31
N THR A 367 7.86 -1.04 -10.55
CA THR A 367 7.73 -0.19 -9.36
C THR A 367 7.97 1.27 -9.73
N TYR A 368 7.96 2.15 -8.72
CA TYR A 368 8.27 3.56 -8.97
C TYR A 368 9.68 3.75 -9.52
N LEU A 369 10.62 2.86 -9.15
CA LEU A 369 11.98 2.84 -9.70
C LEU A 369 11.98 2.77 -11.24
N GLY A 370 11.24 1.82 -11.82
CA GLY A 370 11.15 1.68 -13.27
C GLY A 370 10.50 2.89 -13.94
N THR A 371 9.53 3.51 -13.28
CA THR A 371 8.84 4.72 -13.76
C THR A 371 9.76 5.93 -13.78
N VAL A 372 10.56 6.14 -12.74
CA VAL A 372 11.57 7.21 -12.69
C VAL A 372 12.68 6.96 -13.69
N TYR A 373 13.13 5.70 -13.81
CA TYR A 373 14.19 5.36 -14.74
C TYR A 373 13.77 5.55 -16.20
N ILE A 374 12.54 5.19 -16.59
CA ILE A 374 12.08 5.42 -17.96
C ILE A 374 11.94 6.90 -18.30
N ASP A 375 11.51 7.73 -17.35
CA ASP A 375 11.38 9.16 -17.62
C ASP A 375 12.73 9.88 -17.65
N PHE A 376 13.68 9.52 -16.78
CA PHE A 376 14.84 10.37 -16.50
C PHE A 376 16.19 9.63 -16.36
N GLY A 377 16.22 8.31 -16.51
CA GLY A 377 17.41 7.48 -16.31
C GLY A 377 17.97 7.54 -14.89
N LEU A 378 19.25 7.18 -14.75
CA LEU A 378 19.96 7.20 -13.46
C LEU A 378 20.00 8.59 -12.78
N PRO A 379 20.22 9.71 -13.49
CA PRO A 379 20.19 11.04 -12.85
C PRO A 379 18.85 11.34 -12.18
N GLY A 380 17.74 10.98 -12.82
CA GLY A 380 16.42 11.11 -12.21
C GLY A 380 16.20 10.19 -11.03
N VAL A 381 16.68 8.94 -11.10
CA VAL A 381 16.62 8.01 -9.95
C VAL A 381 17.31 8.62 -8.73
N ILE A 382 18.51 9.20 -8.90
CA ILE A 382 19.25 9.87 -7.83
C ILE A 382 18.45 11.05 -7.26
N ALA A 383 18.02 11.97 -8.12
CA ALA A 383 17.34 13.19 -7.70
C ALA A 383 15.98 12.90 -7.04
N VAL A 384 15.14 12.07 -7.66
CA VAL A 384 13.79 11.78 -7.17
C VAL A 384 13.83 11.00 -5.86
N PHE A 385 14.68 9.98 -5.72
CA PHE A 385 14.73 9.21 -4.47
C PHE A 385 15.33 10.03 -3.33
N LEU A 386 16.29 10.93 -3.59
CA LEU A 386 16.77 11.88 -2.59
C LEU A 386 15.64 12.79 -2.11
N LEU A 387 14.85 13.36 -3.02
CA LEU A 387 13.69 14.19 -2.66
C LEU A 387 12.62 13.38 -1.92
N LEU A 388 12.41 12.12 -2.29
CA LEU A 388 11.44 11.24 -1.64
C LEU A 388 11.84 10.91 -0.19
N GLY A 389 13.13 10.65 0.06
CA GLY A 389 13.66 10.47 1.40
C GLY A 389 13.48 11.72 2.27
N ALA A 390 13.74 12.90 1.70
CA ALA A 390 13.51 14.17 2.36
C ALA A 390 12.02 14.40 2.66
N LEU A 391 11.13 14.13 1.69
CA LEU A 391 9.68 14.25 1.83
C LEU A 391 9.15 13.35 2.95
N VAL A 392 9.56 12.08 2.98
CA VAL A 392 9.16 11.12 4.03
C VAL A 392 9.54 11.65 5.41
N ARG A 393 10.74 12.21 5.56
CA ARG A 393 11.21 12.76 6.85
C ARG A 393 10.43 14.00 7.27
N VAL A 394 10.17 14.93 6.34
CA VAL A 394 9.40 16.16 6.58
C VAL A 394 7.96 15.81 6.95
N ALA A 395 7.34 14.88 6.22
CA ALA A 395 6.00 14.41 6.51
C ALA A 395 5.92 13.75 7.89
N PHE A 396 6.91 12.92 8.26
CA PHE A 396 6.98 12.33 9.59
C PHE A 396 7.04 13.40 10.70
N HIS A 397 7.88 14.42 10.52
CA HIS A 397 8.00 15.56 11.44
C HIS A 397 6.68 16.30 11.63
N PHE A 398 5.94 16.54 10.54
CA PHE A 398 4.66 17.21 10.60
C PHE A 398 3.60 16.35 11.32
N LEU A 399 3.51 15.07 10.94
CA LEU A 399 2.52 14.14 11.46
C LEU A 399 2.71 13.87 12.96
N ILE A 400 3.95 13.73 13.44
CA ILE A 400 4.23 13.45 14.85
C ILE A 400 3.99 14.65 15.79
N ARG A 401 3.87 15.85 15.23
CA ARG A 401 3.50 17.07 15.97
C ARG A 401 2.00 17.17 16.23
N MET A 402 1.17 16.37 15.55
CA MET A 402 -0.27 16.38 15.80
C MET A 402 -0.59 15.98 17.25
N PRO A 403 -1.69 16.48 17.84
CA PRO A 403 -2.13 16.02 19.15
C PRO A 403 -2.41 14.51 19.14
N LYS A 404 -2.02 13.81 20.22
CA LYS A 404 -2.25 12.36 20.32
C LYS A 404 -3.72 12.07 20.61
N ARG A 405 -4.48 11.88 19.52
CA ARG A 405 -5.91 11.54 19.50
C ARG A 405 -6.16 10.37 18.56
N ALA A 406 -7.24 9.63 18.78
CA ALA A 406 -7.53 8.42 18.01
C ALA A 406 -7.69 8.71 16.51
N GLU A 407 -8.37 9.79 16.13
CA GLU A 407 -8.54 10.21 14.74
C GLU A 407 -7.23 10.66 14.08
N ASN A 408 -6.34 11.33 14.83
CA ASN A 408 -5.04 11.71 14.30
C ASN A 408 -4.16 10.47 14.10
N LEU A 409 -4.22 9.47 14.98
CA LEU A 409 -3.50 8.20 14.78
C LEU A 409 -4.01 7.40 13.59
N ALA A 410 -5.33 7.38 13.37
CA ALA A 410 -5.91 6.78 12.16
C ALA A 410 -5.39 7.48 10.90
N PHE A 411 -5.40 8.82 10.87
CA PHE A 411 -4.85 9.59 9.76
C PHE A 411 -3.34 9.38 9.57
N MET A 412 -2.55 9.39 10.64
CA MET A 412 -1.12 9.12 10.60
C MET A 412 -0.82 7.74 10.00
N SER A 413 -1.60 6.72 10.37
CA SER A 413 -1.45 5.39 9.81
C SER A 413 -1.64 5.37 8.28
N PHE A 414 -2.69 6.03 7.81
CA PHE A 414 -2.94 6.21 6.38
C PHE A 414 -1.82 6.96 5.68
N ALA A 415 -1.37 8.06 6.27
CA ALA A 415 -0.31 8.86 5.71
C ALA A 415 0.99 8.05 5.61
N PHE A 416 1.36 7.34 6.67
CA PHE A 416 2.57 6.52 6.69
C PHE A 416 2.49 5.33 5.73
N TYR A 417 1.33 4.69 5.62
CA TYR A 417 1.09 3.66 4.62
C TYR A 417 1.28 4.20 3.20
N ASN A 418 0.60 5.29 2.84
CA ASN A 418 0.63 5.82 1.48
C ASN A 418 2.03 6.34 1.12
N LEU A 419 2.72 7.00 2.06
CA LEU A 419 4.12 7.41 1.91
C LEU A 419 5.05 6.20 1.72
N GLY A 420 4.89 5.16 2.53
CA GLY A 420 5.69 3.94 2.40
C GLY A 420 5.42 3.18 1.10
N LYS A 421 4.19 3.24 0.59
CA LYS A 421 3.78 2.58 -0.66
C LYS A 421 4.21 3.34 -1.92
N MET A 422 4.72 4.56 -1.81
CA MET A 422 5.22 5.34 -2.97
C MET A 422 6.37 4.65 -3.71
N GLY A 423 7.12 3.74 -3.06
CA GLY A 423 8.13 2.95 -3.75
C GLY A 423 7.53 1.91 -4.71
N LEU A 424 6.31 1.45 -4.43
CA LEU A 424 5.62 0.41 -5.21
C LEU A 424 4.76 0.98 -6.34
N GLU A 425 3.97 2.00 -6.04
CA GLU A 425 3.03 2.63 -6.98
C GLU A 425 3.63 3.93 -7.48
N GLY A 426 3.50 4.24 -8.78
CA GLY A 426 4.12 5.41 -9.41
C GLY A 426 3.84 6.70 -8.62
N GLY A 427 4.80 7.13 -7.78
CA GLY A 427 4.58 7.77 -6.48
C GLY A 427 3.51 8.86 -6.41
N ILE A 428 3.34 9.65 -7.47
CA ILE A 428 2.28 10.67 -7.58
C ILE A 428 0.86 10.06 -7.52
N VAL A 429 0.64 8.89 -8.12
CA VAL A 429 -0.64 8.17 -8.08
C VAL A 429 -0.99 7.76 -6.67
N SER A 430 -0.02 7.22 -5.91
CA SER A 430 -0.22 6.86 -4.49
C SER A 430 -0.62 8.10 -3.68
N LEU A 431 0.00 9.24 -3.96
CA LEU A 431 -0.34 10.50 -3.30
C LEU A 431 -1.75 10.96 -3.69
N ALA A 432 -2.07 11.07 -4.97
CA ALA A 432 -3.37 11.60 -5.39
C ALA A 432 -4.53 10.66 -5.07
N SER A 433 -4.41 9.36 -5.35
CA SER A 433 -5.49 8.38 -5.14
C SER A 433 -5.60 7.88 -3.69
N GLY A 434 -4.52 7.98 -2.91
CA GLY A 434 -4.48 7.53 -1.51
C GLY A 434 -4.56 8.66 -0.49
N MET A 435 -3.73 9.70 -0.64
CA MET A 435 -3.67 10.80 0.34
C MET A 435 -4.84 11.76 0.26
N ILE A 436 -5.33 12.11 -0.93
CA ILE A 436 -6.46 13.04 -1.06
C ILE A 436 -7.70 12.46 -0.33
N PRO A 437 -8.14 11.21 -0.59
CA PRO A 437 -9.24 10.63 0.17
C PRO A 437 -8.95 10.53 1.67
N ALA A 438 -7.72 10.17 2.07
CA ALA A 438 -7.35 10.11 3.49
C ALA A 438 -7.46 11.47 4.20
N VAL A 439 -7.02 12.55 3.55
CA VAL A 439 -7.14 13.92 4.06
C VAL A 439 -8.61 14.33 4.16
N VAL A 440 -9.40 14.12 3.10
CA VAL A 440 -10.83 14.48 3.10
C VAL A 440 -11.59 13.70 4.18
N ILE A 441 -11.37 12.40 4.31
CA ILE A 441 -11.98 11.57 5.36
C ILE A 441 -11.57 12.05 6.77
N HIS A 442 -10.31 12.43 6.95
CA HIS A 442 -9.84 12.98 8.22
C HIS A 442 -10.50 14.33 8.55
N LEU A 443 -10.64 15.21 7.56
CA LEU A 443 -11.33 16.49 7.72
C LEU A 443 -12.81 16.30 8.06
N ILE A 444 -13.51 15.39 7.37
CA ILE A 444 -14.90 15.02 7.68
C ILE A 444 -14.99 14.48 9.11
N THR A 445 -14.08 13.60 9.51
CA THR A 445 -14.03 13.05 10.88
C THR A 445 -13.88 14.18 11.91
N LYS A 446 -12.96 15.11 11.69
CA LYS A 446 -12.75 16.26 12.58
C LYS A 446 -13.96 17.18 12.63
N ALA A 447 -14.58 17.46 11.48
CA ALA A 447 -15.78 18.28 11.40
C ALA A 447 -16.94 17.65 12.18
N THR A 448 -17.18 16.35 12.02
CA THR A 448 -18.21 15.61 12.78
C THR A 448 -17.95 15.67 14.28
N LEU A 449 -16.71 15.42 14.72
CA LEU A 449 -16.35 15.52 16.14
C LEU A 449 -16.54 16.95 16.69
N HIS A 450 -16.18 17.97 15.91
CA HIS A 450 -16.31 19.37 16.30
C HIS A 450 -17.78 19.81 16.42
N LEU A 451 -18.61 19.49 15.43
CA LEU A 451 -20.04 19.84 15.43
C LEU A 451 -20.77 19.25 16.66
N LEU A 452 -20.48 17.99 17.00
CA LEU A 452 -21.06 17.34 18.18
C LEU A 452 -20.50 17.90 19.50
N THR A 453 -19.33 18.54 19.45
CA THR A 453 -18.79 19.27 20.61
C THR A 453 -19.59 20.53 20.89
N LEU A 454 -19.88 21.29 19.84
CA LEU A 454 -20.66 22.53 19.93
C LEU A 454 -22.11 22.27 20.38
N GLN A 455 -22.71 21.16 19.96
CA GLN A 455 -24.06 20.79 20.41
C GLN A 455 -24.08 20.46 21.91
N GLN A 456 -23.08 19.74 22.41
CA GLN A 456 -23.02 19.37 23.82
C GLN A 456 -22.81 20.59 24.73
N SER A 457 -22.04 21.59 24.29
CA SER A 457 -21.85 22.83 25.04
C SER A 457 -23.06 23.77 25.06
N ARG A 458 -24.08 23.53 24.21
CA ARG A 458 -25.33 24.31 24.21
C ARG A 458 -26.43 23.70 25.10
N MET A 459 -26.27 22.44 25.50
CA MET A 459 -27.23 21.74 26.36
C MET A 459 -26.87 21.82 27.85
N VAL A 460 -25.68 22.32 28.17
CA VAL A 460 -25.22 22.67 29.51
C VAL A 460 -25.38 24.17 29.68
#